data_AF-A0A427AUM2-F1
#
_entry.id   AF-A0A427AUM2-F1
#
_cell.length_a   1.000
_cell.length_b   1.000
_cell.length_c   1.000
_cell.angle_alpha   90.00
_cell.angle_beta   90.00
_cell.angle_gamma   90.00
#
_symmetry.space_group_name_H-M   'P 1'
#
loop_
_entity.id
_entity.type
_entity.pdbx_description
1 polymer ?
#
loop_
_entity_poly.entity_id
_entity_poly.type
_entity_poly.pdbx_seq_one_letter_code
_entity_poly.pdbx_strand_id
1 'polypeptide(L)'
;MLSASQGSPRRLDAQKQLLQVMEHRWHVDRSVLLIGNLLFGSQLGPQVLGSVGAAGQPLVGDWACLKSMVRAFETYCGSLSRYGMKHMRSLANICNAGVRVETMAKVAAEACPTVPSNIWSLLHRGFSA
;
A
#
# COMPACT_ATOMS: atom_id res chain seq x y z
N MET A 1 1.29 21.30 -33.57
CA MET A 1 0.94 20.54 -32.35
C MET A 1 -0.35 21.13 -31.80
N LEU A 2 -1.45 20.38 -31.81
CA LEU A 2 -2.73 20.84 -31.25
C LEU A 2 -2.67 20.80 -29.73
N SER A 3 -2.53 21.96 -29.09
CA SER A 3 -2.83 22.13 -27.68
C SER A 3 -4.33 21.88 -27.49
N ALA A 4 -4.69 20.90 -26.67
CA ALA A 4 -6.09 20.65 -26.36
C ALA A 4 -6.67 21.89 -25.66
N SER A 5 -7.77 22.43 -26.19
CA SER A 5 -8.45 23.60 -25.61
C SER A 5 -8.81 23.37 -24.14
N GLN A 6 -8.83 24.46 -23.36
CA GLN A 6 -9.30 24.40 -21.97
C GLN A 6 -10.73 23.87 -21.96
N GLY A 7 -10.96 22.74 -21.29
CA GLY A 7 -12.29 22.09 -21.21
C GLY A 7 -12.60 21.03 -22.28
N SER A 8 -11.66 20.65 -23.15
CA SER A 8 -11.91 19.50 -24.05
C SER A 8 -12.20 18.20 -23.26
N PRO A 9 -13.07 17.30 -23.76
CA PRO A 9 -13.38 16.04 -23.07
C PRO A 9 -12.13 15.24 -22.71
N ARG A 10 -11.16 15.16 -23.63
CA ARG A 10 -9.86 14.51 -23.40
C ARG A 10 -9.09 15.09 -22.21
N ARG A 11 -9.10 16.42 -22.03
CA ARG A 11 -8.43 17.07 -20.91
C ARG A 11 -9.16 16.81 -19.59
N LEU A 12 -10.49 16.82 -19.59
CA LEU A 12 -11.30 16.49 -18.41
C LEU A 12 -11.09 15.03 -17.98
N ASP A 13 -11.05 14.09 -18.93
CA ASP A 13 -10.77 12.69 -18.66
C ASP A 13 -9.36 12.48 -18.09
N ALA A 14 -8.35 13.12 -18.69
CA ALA A 14 -6.98 13.07 -18.19
C ALA A 14 -6.87 13.67 -16.77
N GLN A 15 -7.59 14.76 -16.48
CA GLN A 15 -7.64 15.36 -15.15
C GLN A 15 -8.30 14.41 -14.14
N LYS A 16 -9.42 13.77 -14.51
CA LYS A 16 -10.08 12.76 -13.67
C LYS A 16 -9.16 11.58 -13.37
N GLN A 17 -8.46 11.07 -14.37
CA GLN A 17 -7.49 9.98 -14.21
C GLN A 17 -6.35 10.38 -13.27
N LEU A 18 -5.82 11.59 -13.41
CA LEU A 18 -4.77 12.10 -12.54
C LEU A 18 -5.24 12.16 -11.07
N LEU A 19 -6.44 12.66 -10.82
CA LEU A 19 -7.02 12.72 -9.48
C LEU A 19 -7.19 11.31 -8.88
N GLN A 20 -7.67 10.33 -9.66
CA GLN A 20 -7.78 8.94 -9.21
C GLN A 20 -6.43 8.31 -8.88
N VAL A 21 -5.38 8.60 -9.66
CA VAL A 21 -4.02 8.13 -9.37
C VAL A 21 -3.52 8.76 -8.06
N MET A 22 -3.71 10.07 -7.88
CA MET A 22 -3.26 10.77 -6.68
C MET A 22 -3.98 10.28 -5.43
N GLU A 23 -5.30 10.10 -5.51
CA GLU A 23 -6.12 9.55 -4.44
C GLU A 23 -5.65 8.14 -4.03
N HIS A 24 -5.44 7.25 -5.00
CA HIS A 24 -4.92 5.91 -4.74
C HIS A 24 -3.55 5.94 -4.06
N ARG A 25 -2.61 6.74 -4.58
CA ARG A 25 -1.25 6.86 -4.01
C ARG A 25 -1.28 7.35 -2.58
N TRP A 26 -2.09 8.39 -2.33
CA TRP A 26 -2.26 8.95 -0.99
C TRP A 26 -2.87 7.93 -0.03
N HIS A 27 -3.89 7.20 -0.46
CA HIS A 27 -4.52 6.13 0.31
C HIS A 27 -3.51 5.05 0.70
N VAL A 28 -2.74 4.53 -0.25
CA VAL A 28 -1.75 3.48 0.00
C VAL A 28 -0.65 3.96 0.96
N ASP A 29 -0.06 5.13 0.70
CA ASP A 29 0.98 5.70 1.56
C ASP A 29 0.49 5.91 3.00
N ARG A 30 -0.71 6.49 3.16
CA ARG A 30 -1.31 6.75 4.48
C ARG A 30 -1.65 5.45 5.21
N SER A 31 -2.21 4.47 4.50
CA SER A 31 -2.62 3.18 5.08
C SER A 31 -1.42 2.41 5.62
N VAL A 32 -0.33 2.31 4.86
CA VAL A 32 0.90 1.62 5.31
C VAL A 32 1.48 2.30 6.55
N LEU A 33 1.56 3.63 6.57
CA LEU A 33 2.04 4.38 7.72
C LEU A 33 1.16 4.17 8.95
N LEU A 34 -0.17 4.25 8.79
CA LEU A 34 -1.11 4.07 9.90
C LEU A 34 -1.03 2.65 10.47
N ILE A 35 -0.92 1.63 9.62
CA ILE A 35 -0.72 0.23 10.05
C ILE A 35 0.55 0.11 10.89
N GLY A 36 1.68 0.66 10.44
CA GLY A 36 2.92 0.63 11.23
C GLY A 36 2.78 1.34 12.57
N ASN A 37 2.07 2.46 12.62
CA ASN A 37 1.81 3.18 13.86
C ASN A 37 0.90 2.41 14.82
N LEU A 38 -0.12 1.71 14.30
CA LEU A 38 -1.00 0.88 15.12
C LEU A 38 -0.29 -0.37 15.63
N LEU A 39 0.65 -0.93 14.87
CA LEU A 39 1.43 -2.11 15.28
C LEU A 39 2.53 -1.78 16.29
N PHE A 40 3.25 -0.67 16.11
CA PHE A 40 4.49 -0.40 16.82
C PHE A 40 4.49 0.93 17.59
N GLY A 41 3.44 1.73 17.48
CA GLY A 41 3.38 3.10 18.01
C GLY A 41 3.92 4.15 17.03
N SER A 42 3.56 5.41 17.25
CA SER A 42 3.85 6.52 16.33
C SER A 42 5.35 6.84 16.17
N GLN A 43 6.17 6.51 17.15
CA GLN A 43 7.63 6.73 17.11
C GLN A 43 8.37 5.58 16.43
N LEU A 44 8.05 4.34 16.79
CA LEU A 44 8.74 3.16 16.27
C LEU A 44 8.18 2.69 14.92
N GLY A 45 6.89 2.94 14.64
CA GLY A 45 6.24 2.57 13.38
C GLY A 45 7.04 2.99 12.15
N PRO A 46 7.34 4.29 11.96
CA PRO A 46 8.12 4.76 10.81
C PRO A 46 9.54 4.16 10.77
N GLN A 47 10.16 3.92 11.93
CA GLN A 47 11.51 3.35 12.01
C GLN A 47 11.52 1.89 11.56
N VAL A 48 10.57 1.08 12.03
CA VAL A 48 10.42 -0.32 11.63
C VAL A 48 10.08 -0.40 10.14
N LEU A 49 9.08 0.36 9.67
CA LEU A 49 8.66 0.34 8.26
C LEU A 49 9.77 0.79 7.30
N GLY A 50 10.62 1.72 7.72
CA GLY A 50 11.71 2.30 6.92
C GLY A 50 13.04 1.55 7.05
N SER A 51 13.16 0.59 7.97
CA SER A 51 14.41 -0.12 8.25
C SER A 51 14.98 -0.79 6.99
N VAL A 52 16.30 -0.66 6.81
CA VAL A 52 17.05 -1.28 5.72
C VAL A 52 18.04 -2.27 6.32
N GLY A 53 17.92 -3.53 5.93
CA GLY A 53 18.84 -4.58 6.35
C GLY A 53 20.28 -4.32 5.87
N ALA A 54 21.25 -4.93 6.54
CA ALA A 54 22.65 -4.86 6.13
C ALA A 54 22.82 -5.38 4.68
N ALA A 55 23.80 -4.83 3.96
CA ALA A 55 24.09 -5.26 2.60
C ALA A 55 24.37 -6.77 2.54
N GLY A 56 23.77 -7.46 1.58
CA GLY A 56 23.88 -8.92 1.43
C GLY A 56 22.86 -9.73 2.24
N GLN A 57 22.10 -9.11 3.15
CA GLN A 57 20.98 -9.77 3.82
C GLN A 57 19.75 -9.83 2.92
N PRO A 58 18.93 -10.90 3.01
CA PRO A 58 17.66 -10.97 2.30
C PRO A 58 16.68 -9.90 2.80
N LEU A 59 15.75 -9.47 1.94
CA LEU A 59 14.71 -8.50 2.30
C LEU A 59 13.80 -9.04 3.42
N VAL A 60 13.49 -10.33 3.37
CA VAL A 60 12.64 -11.02 4.34
C VAL A 60 13.22 -12.41 4.61
N GLY A 61 13.14 -12.87 5.86
CA GLY A 61 13.51 -14.24 6.23
C GLY A 61 12.46 -15.28 5.81
N ASP A 62 11.18 -14.90 5.85
CA ASP A 62 10.04 -15.73 5.47
C ASP A 62 9.21 -15.09 4.34
N TRP A 63 9.38 -15.63 3.13
CA TRP A 63 8.65 -15.18 1.94
C TRP A 63 7.16 -15.52 1.97
N ALA A 64 6.75 -16.59 2.66
CA ALA A 64 5.34 -16.95 2.81
C ALA A 64 4.62 -15.97 3.73
N CYS A 65 5.30 -15.55 4.80
CA CYS A 65 4.84 -14.47 5.68
C CYS A 65 4.70 -13.14 4.91
N LEU A 66 5.69 -12.72 4.10
CA LEU A 66 5.56 -11.52 3.26
C LEU A 66 4.33 -11.56 2.34
N LYS A 67 4.12 -12.67 1.62
CA LYS A 67 2.94 -12.84 0.75
C LYS A 67 1.64 -12.74 1.55
N SER A 68 1.61 -13.31 2.74
CA SER A 68 0.44 -13.27 3.64
C SER A 68 0.17 -11.86 4.15
N MET A 69 1.22 -11.08 4.48
CA MET A 69 1.08 -9.66 4.85
C MET A 69 0.53 -8.82 3.70
N VAL A 70 1.01 -9.04 2.48
CA VAL A 70 0.48 -8.37 1.28
C VAL A 70 -0.99 -8.69 1.07
N ARG A 71 -1.38 -9.96 1.14
CA ARG A 71 -2.79 -10.37 0.99
C ARG A 71 -3.68 -9.79 2.09
N ALA A 72 -3.21 -9.80 3.34
CA ALA A 72 -3.94 -9.21 4.46
C ALA A 72 -4.14 -7.70 4.26
N PHE A 73 -3.10 -6.97 3.85
CA PHE A 73 -3.23 -5.56 3.47
C PHE A 73 -4.26 -5.37 2.36
N GLU A 74 -4.11 -6.07 1.24
CA GLU A 74 -4.92 -5.86 0.05
C GLU A 74 -6.40 -6.23 0.27
N THR A 75 -6.68 -7.18 1.17
CA THR A 75 -8.05 -7.58 1.54
C THR A 75 -8.83 -6.43 2.17
N TYR A 76 -8.19 -5.61 3.00
CA TYR A 76 -8.88 -4.53 3.74
C TYR A 76 -8.60 -3.13 3.16
N CYS A 77 -7.43 -2.93 2.55
CA CYS A 77 -6.99 -1.63 2.06
C CYS A 77 -7.09 -1.51 0.53
N GLY A 78 -7.44 -2.58 -0.18
CA GLY A 78 -7.48 -2.61 -1.65
C GLY A 78 -6.11 -2.89 -2.29
N SER A 79 -6.11 -2.99 -3.62
CA SER A 79 -4.92 -3.34 -4.41
C SER A 79 -3.75 -2.40 -4.11
N LEU A 80 -2.52 -2.93 -4.06
CA LEU A 80 -1.31 -2.10 -4.01
C LEU A 80 -1.05 -1.40 -5.35
N SER A 81 -1.53 -1.97 -6.46
CA SER A 81 -1.12 -1.62 -7.82
C SER A 81 0.40 -1.61 -8.01
N ARG A 82 0.88 -1.16 -9.17
CA ARG A 82 2.33 -0.99 -9.39
C ARG A 82 2.96 0.03 -8.44
N TYR A 83 2.19 1.03 -8.00
CA TYR A 83 2.71 2.07 -7.13
C TYR A 83 3.04 1.54 -5.73
N GLY A 84 2.11 0.80 -5.11
CA GLY A 84 2.22 0.30 -3.75
C GLY A 84 3.33 -0.72 -3.55
N MET A 85 3.87 -1.30 -4.63
CA MET A 85 5.05 -2.16 -4.56
C MET A 85 6.28 -1.48 -3.95
N LYS A 86 6.31 -0.14 -3.89
CA LYS A 86 7.33 0.61 -3.11
C LYS A 86 7.34 0.24 -1.62
N HIS A 87 6.21 -0.22 -1.07
CA HIS A 87 6.01 -0.56 0.34
C HIS A 87 6.28 -2.02 0.67
N MET A 88 6.77 -2.82 -0.29
CA MET A 88 7.11 -4.22 -0.06
C MET A 88 8.15 -4.40 1.05
N ARG A 89 9.10 -3.46 1.18
CA ARG A 89 10.06 -3.47 2.30
C ARG A 89 9.37 -3.25 3.63
N SER A 90 8.43 -2.32 3.70
CA SER A 90 7.69 -2.05 4.93
C SER A 90 6.85 -3.25 5.38
N LEU A 91 6.20 -3.94 4.44
CA LEU A 91 5.49 -5.19 4.71
C LEU A 91 6.45 -6.34 5.09
N ALA A 92 7.63 -6.39 4.49
CA ALA A 92 8.68 -7.34 4.88
C ALA A 92 9.20 -7.06 6.29
N ASN A 93 9.37 -5.80 6.68
CA ASN A 93 9.82 -5.43 8.02
C ASN A 93 8.78 -5.77 9.09
N ILE A 94 7.48 -5.63 8.79
CA ILE A 94 6.39 -6.13 9.67
C ILE A 94 6.53 -7.64 9.89
N CYS A 95 6.79 -8.39 8.82
CA CYS A 95 7.01 -9.83 8.89
C CYS A 95 8.28 -10.17 9.72
N ASN A 96 9.41 -9.51 9.44
CA ASN A 96 10.67 -9.72 10.16
C ASN A 96 10.57 -9.33 11.65
N ALA A 97 9.65 -8.42 12.01
CA ALA A 97 9.34 -8.07 13.40
C ALA A 97 8.47 -9.12 14.12
N GLY A 98 8.12 -10.24 13.47
CA GLY A 98 7.36 -11.34 14.06
C GLY A 98 5.86 -11.06 14.20
N VAL A 99 5.32 -10.07 13.48
CA VAL A 99 3.87 -9.81 13.48
C VAL A 99 3.15 -10.97 12.81
N ARG A 100 2.07 -11.44 13.43
CA ARG A 100 1.22 -12.49 12.88
C ARG A 100 0.22 -11.93 11.87
N VAL A 101 -0.15 -12.73 10.86
CA VAL A 101 -1.06 -12.31 9.79
C VAL A 101 -2.44 -11.91 10.33
N GLU A 102 -2.93 -12.54 11.40
CA GLU A 102 -4.22 -12.19 12.00
C GLU A 102 -4.18 -10.79 12.64
N THR A 103 -3.05 -10.42 13.22
CA THR A 103 -2.85 -9.06 13.76
C THR A 103 -2.79 -8.05 12.62
N MET A 104 -2.05 -8.35 11.54
CA MET A 104 -2.02 -7.50 10.34
C MET A 104 -3.42 -7.30 9.75
N ALA A 105 -4.21 -8.36 9.62
CA ALA A 105 -5.58 -8.30 9.11
C ALA A 105 -6.48 -7.37 9.95
N LYS A 106 -6.44 -7.51 11.28
CA LYS A 106 -7.21 -6.66 12.20
C LYS A 106 -6.80 -5.18 12.09
N VAL A 107 -5.50 -4.92 12.11
CA VAL A 107 -4.97 -3.56 12.03
C VAL A 107 -5.23 -2.94 10.65
N ALA A 108 -5.16 -3.71 9.56
CA ALA A 108 -5.50 -3.24 8.23
C ALA A 108 -7.00 -2.89 8.13
N ALA A 109 -7.89 -3.68 8.73
CA ALA A 109 -9.32 -3.37 8.79
C ALA A 109 -9.60 -2.06 9.56
N GLU A 110 -8.87 -1.81 10.64
CA GLU A 110 -8.96 -0.56 11.40
C GLU A 110 -8.38 0.64 10.64
N ALA A 111 -7.23 0.46 9.98
CA ALA A 111 -6.56 1.53 9.25
C ALA A 111 -7.30 1.94 7.97
N CYS A 112 -8.09 1.03 7.39
CA CYS A 112 -8.74 1.19 6.08
C CYS A 112 -10.26 1.05 6.19
N PRO A 113 -10.96 1.94 6.92
CA PRO A 113 -12.43 1.88 7.03
C PRO A 113 -13.13 2.17 5.69
N THR A 114 -12.45 2.85 4.77
CA THR A 114 -12.92 3.16 3.42
C THR A 114 -11.79 2.99 2.43
N VAL A 115 -12.03 2.28 1.33
CA VAL A 115 -11.10 2.13 0.21
C VAL A 115 -11.59 2.96 -0.97
N PRO A 116 -10.72 3.73 -1.65
CA PRO A 116 -11.11 4.49 -2.84
C PRO A 116 -11.76 3.60 -3.90
N SER A 117 -12.93 3.99 -4.39
CA SER A 117 -13.65 3.25 -5.45
C SER A 117 -13.12 3.61 -6.84
N ASN A 118 -11.81 3.45 -7.07
CA ASN A 118 -11.14 3.74 -8.33
C ASN A 118 -10.39 2.51 -8.87
N ILE A 119 -10.10 2.50 -10.18
CA ILE A 119 -9.57 1.31 -10.87
C ILE A 119 -8.25 0.79 -10.28
N TRP A 120 -7.49 1.68 -9.65
CA TRP A 120 -6.17 1.39 -9.08
C TRP A 120 -6.25 0.66 -7.74
N SER A 121 -7.37 0.81 -7.03
CA SER A 121 -7.57 0.23 -5.69
C SER A 121 -8.41 -1.06 -5.72
N LEU A 122 -9.04 -1.37 -6.86
CA LEU A 122 -9.89 -2.55 -7.03
C LEU A 122 -9.05 -3.83 -7.21
N LEU A 123 -9.53 -4.93 -6.62
CA LEU A 123 -8.92 -6.26 -6.73
C LEU A 123 -9.36 -7.07 -7.96
N HIS A 124 -9.85 -6.42 -9.02
CA HIS A 124 -10.38 -7.12 -10.21
C HIS A 124 -9.35 -8.01 -10.92
N ARG A 125 -8.05 -7.72 -10.76
CA ARG A 125 -6.95 -8.50 -11.34
C ARG A 125 -6.29 -9.46 -10.35
N GLY A 126 -6.93 -9.69 -9.20
CA GLY A 126 -6.41 -10.49 -8.11
C GLY A 126 -5.46 -9.73 -7.19
N PHE A 127 -4.82 -10.48 -6.30
CA PHE A 127 -3.83 -10.00 -5.35
C PHE A 127 -2.45 -9.87 -5.99
N SER A 128 -1.62 -8.99 -5.44
CA SER A 128 -0.22 -8.80 -5.84
C SER A 128 0.70 -9.95 -5.39
N ALA A 129 0.23 -10.85 -4.52
CA ALA A 129 0.97 -11.96 -3.93
C ALA A 129 0.19 -13.29 -3.96
#